data_AF-A0A194WZ29-F1
#
_entry.id   AF-A0A194WZ29-F1
#
_cell.length_a   1.000
_cell.length_b   1.000
_cell.length_c   1.000
_cell.angle_alpha   90.00
_cell.angle_beta   90.00
_cell.angle_gamma   90.00
#
_symmetry.space_group_name_H-M   'P 1'
#
loop_
_entity.id
_entity.type
_entity.pdbx_description
1 polymer ?
#
loop_
_entity_poly.entity_id
_entity_poly.type
_entity_poly.pdbx_seq_one_letter_code
_entity_poly.pdbx_strand_id
1 'polypeptide(L)'
;MPVLSVSTSYPRQPLVDWDLITEPQTSANNRRIHFARGKTLGGCSAINTLGYHRGSIGSYQYWADLVGDQSYTWPNILPYFKKSTTLTPPDLAKRNVQNATVLYEPKAFDNSLNGPVQVSWGNWVDITGTWLALGMQSIGLPLSPTGFSSGILSGYGGWVTSEIKAKDATRSSSEASYLRQAIEDTDIMVYTHTQAQRILFDQGTPQKANSVLVSTNGYEYIISANKEVILSAGVFHSPQLLMVSGIGPKATLEANDIPVVVDLPGVGQNLQDQIFFDVLSGVNTPNTAALVADPTQTANLLSNYFNNATGPYSSAGGFIAFEKIPPSMRNFTKRTSDLLNTIPADWPELEYIVLAYPNTPGANATTVGAMSGTIQAPFSRGNVTISSSSMLDPPLINMGWLTDPADGELLVAAVKRCRQAWASDVLKPIKVGPEILPGPDVQSDADILVWLRGVVAPVWHPSSTCSMGKKGL
;
A
#
# COMPACT_ATOMS: atom_id res chain seq x y z
N MET A 1 8.07 5.61 -16.26
CA MET A 1 8.26 5.14 -14.87
C MET A 1 7.19 4.10 -14.58
N PRO A 2 7.53 2.93 -14.01
CA PRO A 2 6.55 1.90 -13.65
C PRO A 2 5.92 2.15 -12.26
N VAL A 3 6.20 3.30 -11.64
CA VAL A 3 5.45 3.80 -10.49
C VAL A 3 4.32 4.65 -11.06
N LEU A 4 3.08 4.30 -10.72
CA LEU A 4 1.89 5.10 -11.05
C LEU A 4 2.15 6.53 -10.57
N SER A 5 2.29 7.48 -11.50
CA SER A 5 2.58 8.85 -11.10
C SER A 5 1.39 9.40 -10.33
N VAL A 6 1.70 10.14 -9.28
CA VAL A 6 0.74 10.86 -8.44
C VAL A 6 0.30 12.18 -9.08
N SER A 7 0.91 12.56 -10.20
CA SER A 7 0.54 13.78 -10.93
C SER A 7 -0.85 13.66 -11.53
N THR A 8 -1.62 14.75 -11.48
CA THR A 8 -2.89 14.87 -12.21
C THR A 8 -2.73 14.82 -13.73
N SER A 9 -1.50 14.99 -14.23
CA SER A 9 -1.16 14.87 -15.65
C SER A 9 -0.69 13.47 -16.04
N TYR A 10 -0.76 12.48 -15.13
CA TYR A 10 -0.40 11.10 -15.45
C TYR A 10 -1.27 10.58 -16.60
N PRO A 11 -0.69 9.90 -17.62
CA PRO A 11 -1.48 9.33 -18.70
C PRO A 11 -2.53 8.36 -18.18
N ARG A 12 -3.80 8.66 -18.46
CA ARG A 12 -4.94 7.86 -18.03
C ARG A 12 -4.83 6.42 -18.54
N GLN A 13 -5.21 5.47 -17.69
CA GLN A 13 -5.24 4.04 -18.02
C GLN A 13 -6.62 3.46 -17.67
N PRO A 14 -7.71 3.93 -18.32
CA PRO A 14 -9.09 3.70 -17.87
C PRO A 14 -9.56 2.24 -17.95
N LEU A 15 -8.75 1.37 -18.57
CA LEU A 15 -8.97 -0.07 -18.66
C LEU A 15 -8.56 -0.82 -17.38
N VAL A 16 -7.69 -0.24 -16.55
CA VAL A 16 -7.13 -0.89 -15.36
C VAL A 16 -7.07 0.00 -14.13
N ASP A 17 -7.22 1.32 -14.30
CA ASP A 17 -7.27 2.32 -13.24
C ASP A 17 -8.63 3.03 -13.23
N TRP A 18 -9.09 3.43 -12.04
CA TRP A 18 -10.25 4.30 -11.87
C TRP A 18 -9.93 5.78 -12.16
N ASP A 19 -8.65 6.14 -12.32
CA ASP A 19 -8.17 7.51 -12.59
C ASP A 19 -8.69 8.53 -11.56
N LEU A 20 -8.77 8.13 -10.28
CA LEU A 20 -9.30 8.97 -9.20
C LEU A 20 -8.34 10.12 -8.89
N ILE A 21 -8.89 11.29 -8.61
CA ILE A 21 -8.14 12.49 -8.22
C ILE A 21 -8.69 12.99 -6.89
N THR A 22 -7.79 13.26 -5.94
CA THR A 22 -8.18 13.81 -4.65
C THR A 22 -8.63 15.27 -4.75
N GLU A 23 -9.39 15.71 -3.76
CA GLU A 23 -9.57 17.13 -3.47
C GLU A 23 -8.23 17.79 -3.07
N PRO A 24 -8.13 19.14 -3.12
CA PRO A 24 -6.90 19.82 -2.77
C PRO A 24 -6.50 19.50 -1.33
N GLN A 25 -5.29 18.96 -1.14
CA GLN A 25 -4.76 18.63 0.16
C GLN A 25 -4.22 19.91 0.83
N THR A 26 -5.04 20.59 1.63
CA THR A 26 -4.74 21.92 2.18
C THR A 26 -3.42 21.98 2.96
N SER A 27 -3.15 20.95 3.76
CA SER A 27 -1.90 20.85 4.55
C SER A 27 -0.72 20.27 3.75
N ALA A 28 -0.93 19.91 2.48
CA ALA A 28 0.10 19.43 1.55
C ALA A 28 0.12 20.30 0.28
N ASN A 29 0.20 21.63 0.48
CA ASN A 29 0.31 22.67 -0.55
C ASN A 29 -0.83 22.68 -1.58
N ASN A 30 -2.05 22.35 -1.17
CA ASN A 30 -3.24 22.27 -2.03
C ASN A 30 -3.07 21.36 -3.25
N ARG A 31 -2.13 20.40 -3.19
CA ARG A 31 -1.91 19.46 -4.29
C ARG A 31 -3.12 18.56 -4.44
N ARG A 32 -3.49 18.30 -5.69
CA ARG A 32 -4.39 17.21 -6.06
C ARG A 32 -3.55 16.01 -6.46
N ILE A 33 -3.95 14.84 -6.01
CA ILE A 33 -3.16 13.61 -6.13
C ILE A 33 -3.95 12.64 -7.01
N HIS A 34 -3.33 12.15 -8.07
CA HIS A 34 -3.84 10.98 -8.77
C HIS A 34 -3.67 9.76 -7.86
N PHE A 35 -4.78 9.11 -7.51
CA PHE A 35 -4.81 7.98 -6.58
C PHE A 35 -5.27 6.72 -7.30
N ALA A 36 -4.31 6.04 -7.90
CA ALA A 36 -4.56 4.83 -8.67
C ALA A 36 -5.30 3.74 -7.87
N ARG A 37 -6.32 3.15 -8.47
CA ARG A 37 -7.09 2.02 -7.91
C ARG A 37 -7.43 1.04 -9.02
N GLY A 38 -7.19 -0.25 -8.77
CA GLY A 38 -7.45 -1.29 -9.77
C GLY A 38 -8.92 -1.35 -10.20
N LYS A 39 -9.15 -1.09 -11.49
CA LYS A 39 -10.43 -1.22 -12.20
C LYS A 39 -10.39 -2.45 -13.11
N THR A 40 -10.22 -3.61 -12.49
CA THR A 40 -10.17 -4.91 -13.19
C THR A 40 -10.50 -6.03 -12.20
N LEU A 41 -10.71 -7.25 -12.70
CA LEU A 41 -10.81 -8.43 -11.82
C LEU A 41 -9.51 -8.56 -11.02
N GLY A 42 -9.66 -8.81 -9.71
CA GLY A 42 -8.56 -8.79 -8.76
C GLY A 42 -8.32 -7.41 -8.12
N GLY A 43 -8.92 -6.35 -8.66
CA GLY A 43 -8.85 -5.00 -8.12
C GLY A 43 -7.39 -4.52 -7.96
N CYS A 44 -7.06 -3.97 -6.80
CA CYS A 44 -5.70 -3.47 -6.56
C CYS A 44 -4.63 -4.59 -6.51
N SER A 45 -4.99 -5.83 -6.15
CA SER A 45 -4.02 -6.94 -6.21
C SER A 45 -3.56 -7.27 -7.63
N ALA A 46 -4.30 -6.84 -8.66
CA ALA A 46 -3.92 -6.98 -10.06
C ALA A 46 -2.87 -5.94 -10.50
N ILE A 47 -2.73 -4.82 -9.77
CA ILE A 47 -1.87 -3.69 -10.17
C ILE A 47 -0.89 -3.22 -9.08
N ASN A 48 -0.90 -3.83 -7.88
CA ASN A 48 0.00 -3.47 -6.78
C ASN A 48 1.49 -3.75 -7.11
N THR A 49 2.38 -3.35 -6.21
CA THR A 49 3.84 -3.60 -6.29
C THR A 49 4.26 -4.98 -5.73
N LEU A 50 3.28 -5.85 -5.43
CA LEU A 50 3.41 -7.27 -5.07
C LEU A 50 4.03 -7.58 -3.71
N GLY A 51 4.55 -6.60 -2.96
CA GLY A 51 5.11 -6.86 -1.63
C GLY A 51 4.08 -7.50 -0.69
N TYR A 52 4.49 -8.56 0.00
CA TYR A 52 3.66 -9.29 0.96
C TYR A 52 4.36 -9.30 2.33
N HIS A 53 3.68 -8.80 3.34
CA HIS A 53 4.01 -8.94 4.75
C HIS A 53 2.72 -8.79 5.57
N ARG A 54 2.80 -9.00 6.88
CA ARG A 54 1.65 -8.90 7.81
C ARG A 54 1.89 -7.79 8.83
N GLY A 55 0.85 -7.39 9.57
CA GLY A 55 0.97 -6.43 10.66
C GLY A 55 1.68 -7.00 11.89
N SER A 56 1.94 -6.17 12.90
CA SER A 56 2.50 -6.63 14.18
C SER A 56 1.46 -7.34 15.03
N ILE A 57 1.89 -8.20 15.96
CA ILE A 57 0.99 -8.88 16.92
C ILE A 57 0.11 -7.86 17.66
N GLY A 58 0.71 -6.78 18.16
CA GLY A 58 0.00 -5.72 18.87
C GLY A 58 -0.99 -4.96 17.99
N SER A 59 -0.76 -4.84 16.68
CA SER A 59 -1.72 -4.17 15.78
C SER A 59 -3.05 -4.92 15.69
N TYR A 60 -3.00 -6.25 15.67
CA TYR A 60 -4.18 -7.11 15.69
C TYR A 60 -4.88 -7.10 17.05
N GLN A 61 -4.13 -7.04 18.15
CA GLN A 61 -4.72 -6.84 19.48
C GLN A 61 -5.44 -5.49 19.57
N TYR A 62 -4.83 -4.43 19.04
CA TYR A 62 -5.45 -3.12 18.99
C TYR A 62 -6.77 -3.13 18.22
N TRP A 63 -6.85 -3.83 17.08
CA TRP A 63 -8.12 -4.03 16.37
C TRP A 63 -9.14 -4.79 17.21
N ALA A 64 -8.74 -5.90 17.82
CA ALA A 64 -9.61 -6.71 18.67
C ALA A 64 -10.23 -5.87 19.80
N ASP A 65 -9.44 -5.03 20.46
CA ASP A 65 -9.90 -4.17 21.55
C ASP A 65 -10.79 -3.02 21.05
N LEU A 66 -10.43 -2.44 19.90
CA LEU A 66 -11.18 -1.36 19.25
C LEU A 66 -12.61 -1.81 18.90
N VAL A 67 -12.75 -2.99 18.30
CA VAL A 67 -14.07 -3.52 17.87
C VAL A 67 -14.76 -4.35 18.95
N GLY A 68 -14.04 -4.74 20.01
CA GLY A 68 -14.56 -5.62 21.06
C GLY A 68 -14.73 -7.08 20.62
N ASP A 69 -13.90 -7.56 19.68
CA ASP A 69 -13.93 -8.93 19.16
C ASP A 69 -12.52 -9.54 19.16
N GLN A 70 -12.30 -10.53 20.03
CA GLN A 70 -11.01 -11.20 20.17
C GLN A 70 -10.70 -12.19 19.03
N SER A 71 -11.61 -12.39 18.09
CA SER A 71 -11.34 -13.13 16.83
C SER A 71 -10.22 -12.48 16.01
N TYR A 72 -10.01 -11.16 16.16
CA TYR A 72 -8.97 -10.42 15.45
C TYR A 72 -7.58 -10.55 16.06
N THR A 73 -7.42 -11.11 17.27
CA THR A 73 -6.10 -11.28 17.89
C THR A 73 -5.17 -12.16 17.05
N TRP A 74 -3.85 -11.95 17.15
CA TRP A 74 -2.87 -12.65 16.32
C TRP A 74 -3.04 -14.19 16.29
N PRO A 75 -3.20 -14.90 17.44
CA PRO A 75 -3.38 -16.35 17.42
C PRO A 75 -4.63 -16.80 16.67
N ASN A 76 -5.69 -15.99 16.67
CA ASN A 76 -6.97 -16.31 16.06
C ASN A 76 -7.04 -15.92 14.57
N ILE A 77 -6.32 -14.89 14.14
CA ILE A 77 -6.26 -14.48 12.73
C ILE A 77 -5.19 -15.23 11.93
N LEU A 78 -4.09 -15.68 12.57
CA LEU A 78 -2.99 -16.40 11.91
C LEU A 78 -3.44 -17.64 11.11
N PRO A 79 -4.39 -18.48 11.58
CA PRO A 79 -4.92 -19.58 10.78
C PRO A 79 -5.49 -19.16 9.42
N TYR A 80 -6.15 -18.00 9.34
CA TYR A 80 -6.68 -17.48 8.07
C TYR A 80 -5.57 -16.98 7.15
N PHE A 81 -4.56 -16.31 7.69
CA PHE A 81 -3.38 -15.95 6.93
C PHE A 81 -2.68 -17.18 6.34
N LYS A 82 -2.51 -18.24 7.15
CA LYS A 82 -1.96 -19.52 6.70
C LYS A 82 -2.80 -20.17 5.61
N LYS A 83 -4.12 -20.23 5.80
CA LYS A 83 -5.07 -20.76 4.81
C LYS A 83 -5.05 -19.99 3.49
N SER A 84 -4.76 -18.69 3.52
CA SER A 84 -4.83 -17.84 2.34
C SER A 84 -3.65 -17.98 1.37
N THR A 85 -2.51 -18.51 1.82
CA THR A 85 -1.24 -18.44 1.08
C THR A 85 -0.48 -19.77 1.05
N THR A 86 0.22 -20.03 -0.06
CA THR A 86 1.27 -21.05 -0.17
C THR A 86 2.62 -20.36 -0.34
N LEU A 87 3.60 -20.69 0.50
CA LEU A 87 4.95 -20.14 0.42
C LEU A 87 5.89 -21.07 -0.37
N THR A 88 6.55 -20.54 -1.40
CA THR A 88 7.70 -21.21 -2.02
C THR A 88 9.00 -20.50 -1.60
N PRO A 89 10.01 -21.21 -1.06
CA PRO A 89 11.32 -20.64 -0.73
C PRO A 89 11.99 -19.93 -1.93
N PRO A 90 12.90 -18.97 -1.70
CA PRO A 90 13.59 -18.28 -2.79
C PRO A 90 14.45 -19.25 -3.62
N ASP A 91 14.38 -19.14 -4.94
CA ASP A 91 15.26 -19.89 -5.85
C ASP A 91 16.60 -19.16 -6.01
N LEU A 92 17.60 -19.60 -5.23
CA LEU A 92 18.93 -19.00 -5.23
C LEU A 92 19.71 -19.23 -6.54
N ALA A 93 19.33 -20.21 -7.36
CA ALA A 93 19.98 -20.45 -8.65
C ALA A 93 19.52 -19.45 -9.71
N LYS A 94 18.30 -18.94 -9.60
CA LYS A 94 17.76 -17.91 -10.49
C LYS A 94 18.17 -16.48 -10.10
N ARG A 95 18.47 -16.24 -8.83
CA ARG A 95 18.81 -14.91 -8.29
C ARG A 95 20.20 -14.45 -8.74
N ASN A 96 20.26 -13.22 -9.24
CA ASN A 96 21.48 -12.58 -9.75
C ASN A 96 22.51 -12.21 -8.67
N VAL A 97 22.11 -12.07 -7.40
CA VAL A 97 23.00 -11.69 -6.29
C VAL A 97 22.87 -12.68 -5.14
N GLN A 98 23.97 -13.36 -4.80
CA GLN A 98 24.01 -14.33 -3.70
C GLN A 98 24.05 -13.67 -2.31
N ASN A 99 24.52 -12.42 -2.21
CA ASN A 99 24.67 -11.70 -0.94
C ASN A 99 23.37 -11.04 -0.43
N ALA A 100 22.27 -11.15 -1.17
CA ALA A 100 20.95 -10.67 -0.75
C ALA A 100 20.23 -11.78 0.03
N THR A 101 20.72 -12.05 1.25
CA THR A 101 20.25 -13.13 2.12
C THR A 101 18.81 -12.91 2.55
N VAL A 102 17.94 -13.86 2.21
CA VAL A 102 16.55 -13.89 2.63
C VAL A 102 16.45 -14.69 3.93
N LEU A 103 15.96 -14.06 4.99
CA LEU A 103 15.66 -14.70 6.26
C LEU A 103 14.14 -14.62 6.50
N TYR A 104 13.55 -15.74 6.90
CA TYR A 104 12.10 -15.86 7.10
C TYR A 104 11.77 -17.00 8.07
N GLU A 105 10.56 -16.96 8.65
CA GLU A 105 10.00 -18.03 9.48
C GLU A 105 9.00 -18.88 8.65
N PRO A 106 9.37 -20.10 8.19
CA PRO A 106 8.47 -20.96 7.44
C PRO A 106 7.17 -21.29 8.19
N LYS A 107 7.20 -21.39 9.53
CA LYS A 107 6.02 -21.72 10.35
C LYS A 107 5.00 -20.59 10.44
N ALA A 108 5.33 -19.40 9.96
CA ALA A 108 4.35 -18.33 9.73
C ALA A 108 3.37 -18.69 8.59
N PHE A 109 3.70 -19.69 7.79
CA PHE A 109 2.88 -20.24 6.71
C PHE A 109 2.49 -21.69 7.03
N ASP A 110 1.57 -22.24 6.26
CA ASP A 110 1.21 -23.66 6.32
C ASP A 110 0.80 -24.16 4.93
N ASN A 111 1.78 -24.67 4.20
CA ASN A 111 1.57 -25.15 2.84
C ASN A 111 0.67 -26.39 2.78
N SER A 112 0.42 -27.08 3.90
CA SER A 112 -0.52 -28.23 3.91
C SER A 112 -1.97 -27.82 3.69
N LEU A 113 -2.28 -26.54 3.92
CA LEU A 113 -3.60 -25.95 3.68
C LEU A 113 -3.86 -25.61 2.21
N ASN A 114 -2.84 -25.71 1.34
CA ASN A 114 -2.93 -25.42 -0.10
C ASN A 114 -3.57 -24.05 -0.39
N GLY A 115 -3.11 -23.01 0.31
CA GLY A 115 -3.65 -21.67 0.14
C GLY A 115 -3.43 -21.14 -1.29
N PRO A 116 -4.44 -20.51 -1.91
CA PRO A 116 -4.41 -20.24 -3.35
C PRO A 116 -3.40 -19.16 -3.75
N VAL A 117 -3.15 -18.17 -2.88
CA VAL A 117 -2.20 -17.09 -3.18
C VAL A 117 -0.77 -17.62 -3.08
N GLN A 118 -0.04 -17.55 -4.19
CA GLN A 118 1.36 -17.94 -4.24
C GLN A 118 2.24 -16.80 -3.74
N VAL A 119 3.03 -17.09 -2.72
CA VAL A 119 3.97 -16.16 -2.10
C VAL A 119 5.38 -16.72 -2.26
N SER A 120 6.30 -15.91 -2.74
CA SER A 120 7.73 -16.27 -2.86
C SER A 120 8.59 -15.01 -2.90
N TRP A 121 9.79 -15.04 -3.47
CA TRP A 121 10.65 -13.86 -3.64
C TRP A 121 11.00 -13.69 -5.11
N GLY A 122 11.21 -12.46 -5.54
CA GLY A 122 11.67 -12.18 -6.90
C GLY A 122 12.95 -12.94 -7.24
N ASN A 123 13.07 -13.37 -8.50
CA ASN A 123 14.25 -14.06 -9.01
C ASN A 123 15.36 -13.07 -9.43
N TRP A 124 15.20 -11.79 -9.10
CA TRP A 124 16.16 -10.73 -9.37
C TRP A 124 16.17 -9.72 -8.22
N VAL A 125 17.38 -9.27 -7.87
CA VAL A 125 17.64 -8.29 -6.82
C VAL A 125 18.33 -7.08 -7.43
N ASP A 126 17.82 -5.90 -7.09
CA ASP A 126 18.42 -4.64 -7.51
C ASP A 126 19.79 -4.41 -6.83
N ILE A 127 20.83 -4.17 -7.64
CA ILE A 127 22.20 -3.98 -7.14
C ILE A 127 22.32 -2.70 -6.30
N THR A 128 21.66 -1.61 -6.67
CA THR A 128 21.63 -0.40 -5.85
C THR A 128 20.90 -0.69 -4.54
N GLY A 129 19.78 -1.42 -4.60
CA GLY A 129 19.02 -1.86 -3.44
C GLY A 129 19.85 -2.65 -2.41
N THR A 130 20.80 -3.49 -2.83
CA THR A 130 21.66 -4.24 -1.88
C THR A 130 22.59 -3.32 -1.08
N TRP A 131 23.13 -2.28 -1.70
CA TRP A 131 23.92 -1.28 -0.99
C TRP A 131 23.06 -0.47 -0.02
N LEU A 132 21.88 -0.01 -0.46
CA LEU A 132 20.98 0.75 0.41
C LEU A 132 20.50 -0.08 1.61
N ALA A 133 20.28 -1.38 1.43
CA ALA A 133 20.02 -2.32 2.51
C ALA A 133 21.18 -2.38 3.53
N LEU A 134 22.44 -2.32 3.08
CA LEU A 134 23.59 -2.22 3.98
C LEU A 134 23.62 -0.87 4.71
N GLY A 135 23.24 0.22 4.04
CA GLY A 135 23.07 1.53 4.66
C GLY A 135 22.09 1.48 5.83
N MET A 136 20.93 0.85 5.64
CA MET A 136 19.93 0.67 6.71
C MET A 136 20.46 -0.21 7.84
N GLN A 137 21.14 -1.31 7.53
CA GLN A 137 21.76 -2.16 8.55
C GLN A 137 22.80 -1.40 9.38
N SER A 138 23.61 -0.54 8.74
CA SER A 138 24.66 0.22 9.42
C SER A 138 24.13 1.23 10.45
N ILE A 139 22.87 1.64 10.33
CA ILE A 139 22.22 2.56 11.28
C ILE A 139 21.40 1.84 12.35
N GLY A 140 21.56 0.51 12.49
CA GLY A 140 20.94 -0.29 13.53
C GLY A 140 19.65 -1.02 13.12
N LEU A 141 19.42 -1.24 11.83
CA LEU A 141 18.29 -2.03 11.31
C LEU A 141 18.79 -3.34 10.68
N PRO A 142 19.24 -4.31 11.49
CA PRO A 142 19.74 -5.59 11.00
C PRO A 142 18.65 -6.40 10.27
N LEU A 143 19.04 -7.44 9.53
CA LEU A 143 18.07 -8.34 8.91
C LEU A 143 17.17 -9.00 9.96
N SER A 144 15.86 -9.01 9.71
CA SER A 144 14.89 -9.72 10.53
C SER A 144 15.17 -11.22 10.47
N PRO A 145 15.36 -11.90 11.61
CA PRO A 145 15.59 -13.34 11.62
C PRO A 145 14.35 -14.12 11.15
N THR A 146 13.15 -13.51 11.21
CA THR A 146 11.88 -14.17 10.88
C THR A 146 11.18 -13.58 9.65
N GLY A 147 11.80 -12.61 8.96
CA GLY A 147 11.12 -11.79 7.97
C GLY A 147 9.96 -10.99 8.60
N PHE A 148 8.94 -10.65 7.81
CA PHE A 148 7.83 -9.78 8.24
C PHE A 148 6.44 -10.44 8.17
N SER A 149 6.38 -11.77 8.18
CA SER A 149 5.12 -12.54 8.14
C SER A 149 4.76 -13.21 9.46
N SER A 150 5.64 -13.13 10.47
CA SER A 150 5.50 -13.73 11.80
C SER A 150 4.86 -12.82 12.85
N GLY A 151 4.53 -11.59 12.50
CA GLY A 151 4.01 -10.57 13.43
C GLY A 151 5.11 -9.76 14.14
N ILE A 152 6.38 -10.00 13.81
CA ILE A 152 7.53 -9.24 14.31
C ILE A 152 8.07 -8.37 13.17
N LEU A 153 7.99 -7.05 13.33
CA LEU A 153 8.37 -6.07 12.31
C LEU A 153 9.46 -5.11 12.80
N SER A 154 9.15 -4.37 13.87
CA SER A 154 9.94 -3.22 14.33
C SER A 154 11.36 -3.58 14.75
N GLY A 155 12.33 -2.75 14.36
CA GLY A 155 13.75 -2.88 14.68
C GLY A 155 14.57 -3.62 13.63
N TYR A 156 13.98 -3.96 12.49
CA TYR A 156 14.62 -4.81 11.48
C TYR A 156 14.40 -4.34 10.05
N GLY A 157 15.35 -4.67 9.18
CA GLY A 157 15.22 -4.66 7.72
C GLY A 157 15.01 -6.07 7.17
N GLY A 158 14.57 -6.20 5.91
CA GLY A 158 14.37 -7.51 5.30
C GLY A 158 14.00 -7.46 3.83
N TRP A 159 14.44 -8.49 3.10
CA TRP A 159 13.97 -8.75 1.74
C TRP A 159 12.59 -9.39 1.79
N VAL A 160 11.57 -8.66 1.37
CA VAL A 160 10.19 -9.08 1.57
C VAL A 160 9.78 -10.21 0.62
N THR A 161 8.88 -11.05 1.12
CA THR A 161 8.07 -11.91 0.27
C THR A 161 7.22 -11.08 -0.69
N SER A 162 6.84 -11.67 -1.81
CA SER A 162 6.03 -11.07 -2.85
C SER A 162 4.97 -12.05 -3.36
N GLU A 163 3.82 -11.53 -3.78
CA GLU A 163 2.67 -12.26 -4.33
C GLU A 163 2.96 -12.75 -5.76
N ILE A 164 3.98 -13.58 -5.94
CA ILE A 164 4.40 -14.11 -7.23
C ILE A 164 4.51 -15.63 -7.21
N LYS A 165 4.16 -16.25 -8.33
CA LYS A 165 4.31 -17.68 -8.57
C LYS A 165 5.80 -17.97 -8.81
N ALA A 166 6.43 -18.75 -7.94
CA ALA A 166 7.87 -19.05 -8.04
C ALA A 166 8.29 -19.74 -9.35
N LYS A 167 7.37 -20.51 -9.96
CA LYS A 167 7.62 -21.27 -11.19
C LYS A 167 7.99 -20.36 -12.37
N ASP A 168 7.18 -19.34 -12.61
CA ASP A 168 7.22 -18.51 -13.82
C ASP A 168 7.34 -16.99 -13.51
N ALA A 169 7.47 -16.63 -12.23
CA ALA A 169 7.55 -15.26 -11.74
C ALA A 169 6.36 -14.38 -12.13
N THR A 170 5.18 -14.97 -12.37
CA THR A 170 3.95 -14.24 -12.66
C THR A 170 3.21 -13.83 -11.38
N ARG A 171 2.45 -12.72 -11.47
CA ARG A 171 1.62 -12.19 -10.37
C ARG A 171 0.60 -13.21 -9.87
N SER A 172 0.43 -13.29 -8.55
CA SER A 172 -0.62 -14.04 -7.86
C SER A 172 -1.66 -13.09 -7.25
N SER A 173 -2.52 -12.51 -8.10
CA SER A 173 -3.61 -11.63 -7.65
C SER A 173 -4.78 -12.42 -7.05
N SER A 174 -5.76 -11.74 -6.45
CA SER A 174 -6.99 -12.39 -5.99
C SER A 174 -7.82 -12.96 -7.16
N GLU A 175 -7.72 -12.40 -8.36
CA GLU A 175 -8.31 -13.01 -9.56
C GLU A 175 -7.58 -14.31 -9.93
N ALA A 176 -6.26 -14.23 -10.09
CA ALA A 176 -5.44 -15.34 -10.56
C ALA A 176 -5.36 -16.51 -9.56
N SER A 177 -5.75 -16.25 -8.30
CA SER A 177 -5.72 -17.21 -7.20
C SER A 177 -7.13 -17.68 -6.83
N TYR A 178 -7.96 -16.79 -6.27
CA TYR A 178 -9.29 -17.16 -5.75
C TYR A 178 -10.34 -17.27 -6.85
N LEU A 179 -10.43 -16.30 -7.76
CA LEU A 179 -11.50 -16.31 -8.76
C LEU A 179 -11.33 -17.47 -9.75
N ARG A 180 -10.09 -17.72 -10.20
CA ARG A 180 -9.80 -18.85 -11.09
C ARG A 180 -10.16 -20.19 -10.46
N GLN A 181 -9.77 -20.39 -9.21
CA GLN A 181 -10.15 -21.59 -8.46
C GLN A 181 -11.68 -21.68 -8.29
N ALA A 182 -12.35 -20.59 -7.92
CA ALA A 182 -13.81 -20.60 -7.71
C ALA A 182 -14.60 -20.92 -8.99
N ILE A 183 -14.10 -20.50 -10.17
CA ILE A 183 -14.72 -20.85 -11.47
C ILE A 183 -14.65 -22.36 -11.73
N GLU A 184 -13.59 -23.03 -11.26
CA GLU A 184 -13.43 -24.48 -11.42
C GLU A 184 -14.23 -25.26 -10.35
N ASP A 185 -14.28 -24.74 -9.12
CA ASP A 185 -14.82 -25.44 -7.95
C ASP A 185 -16.30 -25.15 -7.66
N THR A 186 -16.89 -24.12 -8.28
CA THR A 186 -18.24 -23.63 -7.94
C THR A 186 -19.02 -23.12 -9.15
N ASP A 187 -20.33 -22.88 -8.98
CA ASP A 187 -21.19 -22.23 -9.98
C ASP A 187 -21.13 -20.69 -9.93
N ILE A 188 -19.96 -20.12 -9.61
CA ILE A 188 -19.82 -18.66 -9.48
C ILE A 188 -20.09 -17.96 -10.81
N MET A 189 -20.95 -16.94 -10.78
CA MET A 189 -21.21 -16.08 -11.93
C MET A 189 -20.47 -14.75 -11.80
N VAL A 190 -19.75 -14.38 -12.85
CA VAL A 190 -18.97 -13.14 -12.91
C VAL A 190 -19.56 -12.20 -13.96
N TYR A 191 -20.14 -11.09 -13.50
CA TYR A 191 -20.61 -10.02 -14.38
C TYR A 191 -19.47 -9.02 -14.58
N THR A 192 -18.76 -9.13 -15.70
CA THR A 192 -17.70 -8.17 -16.06
C THR A 192 -18.30 -6.90 -16.66
N HIS A 193 -17.53 -5.79 -16.62
CA HIS A 193 -17.98 -4.49 -17.14
C HIS A 193 -19.33 -4.03 -16.57
N THR A 194 -19.65 -4.48 -15.36
CA THR A 194 -20.92 -4.28 -14.67
C THR A 194 -20.67 -3.48 -13.40
N GLN A 195 -21.14 -2.23 -13.35
CA GLN A 195 -20.95 -1.35 -12.20
C GLN A 195 -22.20 -1.36 -11.32
N ALA A 196 -22.02 -1.66 -10.02
CA ALA A 196 -23.07 -1.49 -9.03
C ALA A 196 -23.44 -0.01 -8.89
N GLN A 197 -24.72 0.29 -9.02
CA GLN A 197 -25.28 1.65 -8.97
C GLN A 197 -25.93 1.93 -7.63
N ARG A 198 -26.67 0.96 -7.06
CA ARG A 198 -27.40 1.11 -5.80
C ARG A 198 -27.70 -0.23 -5.15
N ILE A 199 -27.60 -0.30 -3.83
CA ILE A 199 -28.14 -1.39 -3.01
C ILE A 199 -29.63 -1.10 -2.77
N LEU A 200 -30.48 -2.10 -2.98
CA LEU A 200 -31.92 -1.99 -2.81
C LEU A 200 -32.36 -2.81 -1.59
N PHE A 201 -33.39 -2.30 -0.91
CA PHE A 201 -33.86 -2.82 0.37
C PHE A 201 -35.28 -3.34 0.28
N ASP A 202 -35.59 -4.29 1.16
CA ASP A 202 -36.93 -4.86 1.30
C ASP A 202 -37.94 -3.79 1.77
N GLN A 203 -39.08 -3.68 1.09
CA GLN A 203 -40.11 -2.69 1.42
C GLN A 203 -40.75 -2.93 2.80
N GLY A 204 -40.86 -4.19 3.24
CA GLY A 204 -41.39 -4.55 4.55
C GLY A 204 -40.36 -4.45 5.67
N THR A 205 -39.07 -4.41 5.34
CA THR A 205 -37.98 -4.19 6.30
C THR A 205 -36.90 -3.33 5.63
N PRO A 206 -37.03 -1.99 5.67
CA PRO A 206 -36.18 -1.06 4.91
C PRO A 206 -34.68 -1.15 5.17
N GLN A 207 -34.24 -1.87 6.21
CA GLN A 207 -32.82 -2.10 6.53
C GLN A 207 -32.27 -3.44 6.01
N LYS A 208 -33.11 -4.27 5.36
CA LYS A 208 -32.70 -5.56 4.81
C LYS A 208 -32.36 -5.41 3.32
N ALA A 209 -31.08 -5.37 2.99
CA ALA A 209 -30.62 -5.41 1.60
C ALA A 209 -31.04 -6.74 0.94
N ASN A 210 -31.65 -6.67 -0.25
CA ASN A 210 -32.15 -7.87 -0.95
C ASN A 210 -31.75 -7.92 -2.43
N SER A 211 -31.25 -6.83 -2.99
CA SER A 211 -30.88 -6.76 -4.40
C SER A 211 -29.93 -5.58 -4.66
N VAL A 212 -29.31 -5.58 -5.84
CA VAL A 212 -28.42 -4.52 -6.30
C VAL A 212 -28.84 -4.11 -7.72
N LEU A 213 -29.06 -2.81 -7.91
CA LEU A 213 -29.15 -2.21 -9.24
C LEU A 213 -27.74 -2.11 -9.80
N VAL A 214 -27.54 -2.66 -11.00
CA VAL A 214 -26.25 -2.63 -11.71
C VAL A 214 -26.44 -2.05 -13.10
N SER A 215 -25.36 -1.55 -13.70
CA SER A 215 -25.33 -1.08 -15.08
C SER A 215 -24.20 -1.74 -15.86
N THR A 216 -24.52 -2.25 -17.05
CA THR A 216 -23.55 -2.85 -17.98
C THR A 216 -23.68 -2.14 -19.32
N ASN A 217 -22.61 -1.47 -19.75
CA ASN A 217 -22.60 -0.65 -20.97
C ASN A 217 -23.78 0.35 -21.04
N GLY A 218 -24.21 0.89 -19.88
CA GLY A 218 -25.34 1.83 -19.78
C GLY A 218 -26.72 1.19 -19.62
N TYR A 219 -26.84 -0.14 -19.71
CA TYR A 219 -28.11 -0.84 -19.48
C TYR A 219 -28.25 -1.25 -18.02
N GLU A 220 -29.32 -0.78 -17.37
CA GLU A 220 -29.60 -1.07 -15.97
C GLU A 220 -30.46 -2.32 -15.78
N TYR A 221 -30.10 -3.13 -14.77
CA TYR A 221 -30.89 -4.29 -14.35
C TYR A 221 -30.63 -4.62 -12.88
N ILE A 222 -31.50 -5.44 -12.30
CA ILE A 222 -31.47 -5.80 -10.87
C ILE A 222 -30.96 -7.23 -10.71
N ILE A 223 -30.00 -7.42 -9.81
CA ILE A 223 -29.56 -8.73 -9.34
C ILE A 223 -30.09 -8.92 -7.92
N SER A 224 -30.92 -9.95 -7.70
CA SER A 224 -31.49 -10.26 -6.39
C SER A 224 -30.62 -11.25 -5.61
N ALA A 225 -30.54 -11.09 -4.30
CA ALA A 225 -29.80 -11.94 -3.39
C ALA A 225 -30.73 -12.65 -2.39
N ASN A 226 -30.66 -13.97 -2.33
CA ASN A 226 -31.49 -14.77 -1.41
C ASN A 226 -31.00 -14.72 0.05
N LYS A 227 -29.72 -14.35 0.26
CA LYS A 227 -29.09 -14.34 1.58
C LYS A 227 -28.54 -12.97 1.92
N GLU A 228 -27.46 -12.58 1.24
CA GLU A 228 -26.66 -11.42 1.62
C GLU A 228 -26.14 -10.69 0.38
N VAL A 229 -25.94 -9.39 0.52
CA VAL A 229 -25.16 -8.56 -0.41
C VAL A 229 -23.85 -8.22 0.29
N ILE A 230 -22.72 -8.68 -0.26
CA ILE A 230 -21.39 -8.41 0.29
C ILE A 230 -20.72 -7.29 -0.51
N LEU A 231 -20.44 -6.17 0.17
CA LEU A 231 -19.82 -5.00 -0.45
C LEU A 231 -18.29 -5.05 -0.36
N SER A 232 -17.64 -5.22 -1.52
CA SER A 232 -16.17 -5.30 -1.64
C SER A 232 -15.60 -4.29 -2.65
N ALA A 233 -16.21 -3.10 -2.77
CA ALA A 233 -15.83 -2.08 -3.75
C ALA A 233 -14.55 -1.28 -3.38
N GLY A 234 -13.97 -1.57 -2.20
CA GLY A 234 -12.75 -0.93 -1.71
C GLY A 234 -12.98 0.43 -1.04
N VAL A 235 -11.90 1.00 -0.51
CA VAL A 235 -11.95 2.17 0.40
C VAL A 235 -12.69 3.40 -0.14
N PHE A 236 -12.69 3.65 -1.45
CA PHE A 236 -13.31 4.87 -2.01
C PHE A 236 -14.72 4.60 -2.53
N HIS A 237 -14.95 3.47 -3.18
CA HIS A 237 -16.25 3.16 -3.78
C HIS A 237 -17.22 2.45 -2.83
N SER A 238 -16.75 1.74 -1.79
CA SER A 238 -17.66 1.18 -0.78
C SER A 238 -18.46 2.28 -0.04
N PRO A 239 -17.84 3.33 0.55
CA PRO A 239 -18.62 4.38 1.19
C PRO A 239 -19.48 5.16 0.18
N GLN A 240 -19.01 5.35 -1.06
CA GLN A 240 -19.81 5.95 -2.12
C GLN A 240 -21.09 5.14 -2.39
N LEU A 241 -20.95 3.83 -2.61
CA LEU A 241 -22.09 2.95 -2.90
C LEU A 241 -23.07 2.88 -1.72
N LEU A 242 -22.58 2.91 -0.48
CA LEU A 242 -23.45 3.03 0.70
C LEU A 242 -24.23 4.34 0.68
N MET A 243 -23.57 5.48 0.45
CA MET A 243 -24.23 6.78 0.45
C MET A 243 -25.29 6.91 -0.66
N VAL A 244 -24.97 6.55 -1.92
CA VAL A 244 -25.97 6.59 -3.02
C VAL A 244 -27.13 5.60 -2.84
N SER A 245 -26.99 4.67 -1.89
CA SER A 245 -28.03 3.72 -1.47
C SER A 245 -28.79 4.17 -0.22
N GLY A 246 -28.53 5.37 0.30
CA GLY A 246 -29.22 5.92 1.48
C GLY A 246 -28.65 5.49 2.82
N ILE A 247 -27.43 4.91 2.86
CA ILE A 247 -26.71 4.58 4.09
C ILE A 247 -25.50 5.53 4.22
N GLY A 248 -25.55 6.47 5.16
CA GLY A 248 -24.45 7.40 5.40
C GLY A 248 -24.87 8.64 6.20
N PRO A 249 -24.04 9.69 6.23
CA PRO A 249 -24.37 10.92 6.96
C PRO A 249 -25.64 11.56 6.41
N LYS A 250 -26.69 11.68 7.24
CA LYS A 250 -27.99 12.22 6.83
C LYS A 250 -27.92 13.52 6.03
N ALA A 251 -27.12 14.49 6.49
CA ALA A 251 -26.98 15.78 5.81
C ALA A 251 -26.42 15.65 4.38
N THR A 252 -25.48 14.73 4.15
CA THR A 252 -24.95 14.45 2.81
C THR A 252 -26.01 13.82 1.91
N LEU A 253 -26.81 12.89 2.45
CA LEU A 253 -27.86 12.22 1.71
C LEU A 253 -28.96 13.21 1.29
N GLU A 254 -29.44 14.01 2.23
CA GLU A 254 -30.48 15.04 1.98
C GLU A 254 -30.00 16.09 0.97
N ALA A 255 -28.74 16.52 1.04
CA ALA A 255 -28.17 17.48 0.08
C ALA A 255 -28.06 16.96 -1.36
N ASN A 256 -28.16 15.64 -1.55
CA ASN A 256 -28.11 14.97 -2.86
C ASN A 256 -29.46 14.33 -3.23
N ASP A 257 -30.56 14.72 -2.56
CA ASP A 257 -31.90 14.18 -2.79
C ASP A 257 -32.00 12.64 -2.65
N ILE A 258 -31.18 12.05 -1.78
CA ILE A 258 -31.17 10.61 -1.51
C ILE A 258 -32.02 10.32 -0.27
N PRO A 259 -33.06 9.46 -0.37
CA PRO A 259 -33.81 9.01 0.81
C PRO A 259 -32.92 8.31 1.83
N VAL A 260 -33.03 8.71 3.09
CA VAL A 260 -32.25 8.12 4.19
C VAL A 260 -32.84 6.77 4.58
N VAL A 261 -32.05 5.71 4.38
CA VAL A 261 -32.35 4.36 4.86
C VAL A 261 -31.77 4.16 6.26
N VAL A 262 -30.50 4.53 6.44
CA VAL A 262 -29.82 4.53 7.74
C VAL A 262 -28.93 5.77 7.82
N ASP A 263 -29.15 6.61 8.84
CA ASP A 263 -28.20 7.66 9.20
C ASP A 263 -27.00 7.04 9.91
N LEU A 264 -25.91 6.90 9.17
CA LEU A 264 -24.67 6.30 9.66
C LEU A 264 -23.51 7.27 9.38
N PRO A 265 -23.29 8.27 10.25
CA PRO A 265 -22.35 9.37 9.99
C PRO A 265 -20.88 8.93 9.86
N GLY A 266 -20.55 7.70 10.29
CA GLY A 266 -19.22 7.11 10.10
C GLY A 266 -18.91 6.68 8.66
N VAL A 267 -19.91 6.54 7.78
CA VAL A 267 -19.67 6.16 6.37
C VAL A 267 -18.86 7.24 5.67
N GLY A 268 -17.76 6.83 5.05
CA GLY A 268 -16.82 7.71 4.37
C GLY A 268 -15.85 8.43 5.31
N GLN A 269 -15.99 8.31 6.63
CA GLN A 269 -15.10 8.98 7.59
C GLN A 269 -13.91 8.11 7.98
N ASN A 270 -12.98 8.68 8.76
CA ASN A 270 -11.82 7.96 9.28
C ASN A 270 -10.91 7.37 8.19
N LEU A 271 -10.85 7.98 7.01
CA LEU A 271 -9.91 7.58 5.96
C LEU A 271 -8.49 7.72 6.50
N GLN A 272 -7.76 6.61 6.46
CA GLN A 272 -6.37 6.53 6.89
C GLN A 272 -5.53 6.04 5.73
N ASP A 273 -4.35 6.61 5.56
CA ASP A 273 -3.35 6.16 4.60
C ASP A 273 -1.95 6.51 5.12
N GLN A 274 -0.95 5.84 4.57
CA GLN A 274 0.44 6.02 4.90
C GLN A 274 1.06 7.09 3.99
N ILE A 275 1.79 8.04 4.58
CA ILE A 275 2.36 9.19 3.87
C ILE A 275 3.82 8.90 3.53
N PHE A 276 4.14 8.89 2.24
CA PHE A 276 5.44 8.51 1.67
C PHE A 276 6.23 9.71 1.15
N PHE A 277 7.56 9.65 1.18
CA PHE A 277 8.49 10.57 0.52
C PHE A 277 9.83 9.90 0.16
N ASP A 278 10.62 10.53 -0.70
CA ASP A 278 11.95 10.07 -1.11
C ASP A 278 13.09 10.98 -0.64
N VAL A 279 14.19 10.38 -0.18
CA VAL A 279 15.51 11.04 -0.06
C VAL A 279 16.46 10.45 -1.10
N LEU A 280 16.88 11.28 -2.05
CA LEU A 280 17.59 10.86 -3.26
C LEU A 280 19.06 11.25 -3.23
N SER A 281 19.92 10.35 -3.69
CA SER A 281 21.33 10.63 -3.96
C SER A 281 21.76 9.97 -5.28
N GLY A 282 22.68 10.62 -5.99
CA GLY A 282 23.32 10.02 -7.15
C GLY A 282 24.17 8.82 -6.72
N VAL A 283 24.17 7.75 -7.53
CA VAL A 283 25.01 6.56 -7.28
C VAL A 283 25.69 6.08 -8.56
N ASN A 284 26.82 5.38 -8.42
CA ASN A 284 27.59 4.80 -9.53
C ASN A 284 27.29 3.32 -9.78
N THR A 285 26.24 2.77 -9.16
CA THR A 285 25.80 1.39 -9.33
C THR A 285 24.74 1.27 -10.43
N PRO A 286 24.71 0.16 -11.17
CA PRO A 286 23.58 -0.14 -12.05
C PRO A 286 22.33 -0.40 -11.21
N ASN A 287 21.17 -0.09 -11.78
CA ASN A 287 19.89 -0.45 -11.17
C ASN A 287 18.92 -1.00 -12.21
N THR A 288 17.91 -1.68 -11.70
CA THR A 288 16.88 -2.41 -12.47
C THR A 288 16.07 -1.44 -13.31
N ALA A 289 15.75 -0.26 -12.79
CA ALA A 289 14.95 0.73 -13.50
C ALA A 289 15.66 1.27 -14.76
N ALA A 290 16.97 1.56 -14.67
CA ALA A 290 17.79 1.97 -15.81
C ALA A 290 17.95 0.83 -16.82
N LEU A 291 18.15 -0.40 -16.35
CA LEU A 291 18.28 -1.58 -17.21
C LEU A 291 17.00 -1.86 -18.01
N VAL A 292 15.83 -1.77 -17.38
CA VAL A 292 14.52 -1.96 -18.04
C VAL A 292 14.18 -0.78 -18.96
N ALA A 293 14.71 0.42 -18.69
CA ALA A 293 14.48 1.59 -19.52
C ALA A 293 15.33 1.62 -20.80
N ASP A 294 16.38 0.79 -20.91
CA ASP A 294 17.24 0.68 -22.10
C ASP A 294 16.60 -0.21 -23.18
N PRO A 295 16.13 0.36 -24.31
CA PRO A 295 15.45 -0.41 -25.35
C PRO A 295 16.35 -1.45 -26.01
N THR A 296 17.69 -1.28 -25.95
CA THR A 296 18.65 -2.22 -26.54
C THR A 296 18.72 -3.54 -25.74
N GLN A 297 18.33 -3.52 -24.47
CA GLN A 297 18.34 -4.68 -23.58
C GLN A 297 17.01 -5.45 -23.62
N THR A 298 15.92 -4.79 -24.03
CA THR A 298 14.54 -5.32 -23.94
C THR A 298 14.38 -6.76 -24.42
N ALA A 299 14.90 -7.08 -25.62
CA ALA A 299 14.74 -8.43 -26.19
C ALA A 299 15.42 -9.51 -25.33
N ASN A 300 16.61 -9.21 -24.80
CA ASN A 300 17.34 -10.14 -23.92
C ASN A 300 16.62 -10.30 -22.57
N LEU A 301 16.23 -9.18 -21.94
CA LEU A 301 15.52 -9.20 -20.66
C LEU A 301 14.19 -9.97 -20.74
N LEU A 302 13.42 -9.76 -21.80
CA LEU A 302 12.18 -10.50 -22.04
C LEU A 302 12.45 -11.98 -22.33
N SER A 303 13.48 -12.31 -23.11
CA SER A 303 13.86 -13.71 -23.36
C SER A 303 14.21 -14.45 -22.07
N ASN A 304 15.00 -13.82 -21.17
CA ASN A 304 15.33 -14.41 -19.87
C ASN A 304 14.09 -14.62 -19.00
N TYR A 305 13.18 -13.65 -18.98
CA TYR A 305 11.94 -13.75 -18.24
C TYR A 305 11.02 -14.86 -18.77
N PHE A 306 10.72 -14.87 -20.07
CA PHE A 306 9.78 -15.84 -20.64
C PHE A 306 10.32 -17.27 -20.67
N ASN A 307 11.62 -17.45 -20.90
CA ASN A 307 12.19 -18.79 -21.00
C ASN A 307 12.60 -19.39 -19.64
N ASN A 308 13.05 -18.54 -18.70
CA ASN A 308 13.69 -19.01 -17.47
C ASN A 308 13.08 -18.44 -16.18
N ALA A 309 12.13 -17.50 -16.28
CA ALA A 309 11.60 -16.73 -15.15
C ALA A 309 12.71 -16.00 -14.37
N THR A 310 13.72 -15.48 -15.07
CA THR A 310 14.85 -14.74 -14.48
C THR A 310 14.95 -13.32 -15.04
N GLY A 311 15.85 -12.53 -14.47
CA GLY A 311 16.11 -11.16 -14.90
C GLY A 311 15.15 -10.12 -14.28
N PRO A 312 15.32 -8.83 -14.60
CA PRO A 312 14.57 -7.71 -14.03
C PRO A 312 13.05 -7.87 -13.94
N TYR A 313 12.41 -8.43 -14.97
CA TYR A 313 10.95 -8.62 -15.00
C TYR A 313 10.43 -9.71 -14.05
N SER A 314 11.33 -10.55 -13.51
CA SER A 314 11.02 -11.52 -12.45
C SER A 314 11.16 -10.95 -11.04
N SER A 315 11.50 -9.66 -10.92
CA SER A 315 11.63 -8.96 -9.64
C SER A 315 10.29 -8.35 -9.23
N ALA A 316 9.95 -8.52 -7.96
CA ALA A 316 8.79 -7.95 -7.32
C ALA A 316 9.08 -7.76 -5.84
N GLY A 317 8.64 -6.66 -5.25
CA GLY A 317 9.07 -6.27 -3.90
C GLY A 317 10.57 -5.93 -3.83
N GLY A 318 11.04 -5.59 -2.63
CA GLY A 318 12.41 -5.16 -2.42
C GLY A 318 12.87 -5.34 -0.98
N PHE A 319 13.79 -4.50 -0.55
CA PHE A 319 14.16 -4.41 0.85
C PHE A 319 13.33 -3.32 1.52
N ILE A 320 12.72 -3.66 2.64
CA ILE A 320 12.06 -2.68 3.52
C ILE A 320 12.60 -2.83 4.94
N ALA A 321 12.43 -1.79 5.75
CA ALA A 321 12.74 -1.84 7.17
C ALA A 321 11.67 -1.14 7.99
N PHE A 322 11.43 -1.62 9.21
CA PHE A 322 10.47 -1.03 10.14
C PHE A 322 11.18 -0.64 11.43
N GLU A 323 10.84 0.51 12.00
CA GLU A 323 11.37 0.89 13.30
C GLU A 323 10.41 1.77 14.10
N LYS A 324 10.65 1.79 15.41
CA LYS A 324 10.32 2.96 16.22
C LYS A 324 11.46 3.95 16.14
N ILE A 325 11.13 5.23 16.07
CA ILE A 325 12.12 6.29 15.95
C ILE A 325 13.03 6.25 17.19
N PRO A 326 14.37 6.18 17.00
CA PRO A 326 15.31 6.09 18.11
C PRO A 326 15.11 7.24 19.12
N PRO A 327 15.20 7.01 20.43
CA PRO A 327 15.01 8.05 21.45
C PRO A 327 15.89 9.29 21.24
N SER A 328 17.12 9.10 20.74
CA SER A 328 18.06 10.19 20.43
C SER A 328 17.60 11.11 19.29
N MET A 329 16.63 10.70 18.49
CA MET A 329 16.07 11.47 17.37
C MET A 329 14.68 12.03 17.66
N ARG A 330 14.11 11.75 18.84
CA ARG A 330 12.78 12.23 19.24
C ARG A 330 12.84 13.68 19.67
N ASN A 331 12.71 14.58 18.69
CA ASN A 331 12.45 16.00 18.92
C ASN A 331 10.94 16.28 18.82
N PHE A 332 10.16 15.59 19.65
CA PHE A 332 8.70 15.59 19.56
C PHE A 332 8.06 16.46 20.62
N THR A 333 6.91 17.02 20.29
CA THR A 333 6.07 17.66 21.29
C THR A 333 5.57 16.61 22.30
N LYS A 334 5.19 17.07 23.49
CA LYS A 334 4.57 16.19 24.50
C LYS A 334 3.33 15.50 23.92
N ARG A 335 2.52 16.22 23.13
CA ARG A 335 1.31 15.68 22.49
C ARG A 335 1.64 14.52 21.56
N THR A 336 2.61 14.68 20.65
CA THR A 336 3.05 13.60 19.76
C THR A 336 3.56 12.40 20.54
N SER A 337 4.34 12.64 21.61
CA SER A 337 4.83 11.56 22.47
C SER A 337 3.69 10.82 23.18
N ASP A 338 2.70 11.54 23.72
CA ASP A 338 1.54 10.95 24.37
C ASP A 338 0.70 10.11 23.37
N LEU A 339 0.51 10.61 22.14
CA LEU A 339 -0.18 9.89 21.06
C LEU A 339 0.57 8.60 20.67
N LEU A 340 1.89 8.65 20.53
CA LEU A 340 2.70 7.46 20.24
C LEU A 340 2.70 6.43 21.39
N ASN A 341 2.36 6.85 22.62
CA ASN A 341 2.19 5.93 23.74
C ASN A 341 0.82 5.23 23.74
N THR A 342 -0.14 5.67 22.91
CA THR A 342 -1.45 4.99 22.78
C THR A 342 -1.42 3.85 21.77
N ILE A 343 -0.39 3.77 20.93
CA ILE A 343 -0.21 2.67 19.98
C ILE A 343 0.61 1.53 20.60
N PRO A 344 0.41 0.27 20.17
CA PRO A 344 1.14 -0.87 20.71
C PRO A 344 2.67 -0.73 20.65
N ALA A 345 3.37 -1.37 21.60
CA ALA A 345 4.82 -1.27 21.73
C ALA A 345 5.57 -1.86 20.53
N ASP A 346 5.02 -2.88 19.87
CA ASP A 346 5.59 -3.55 18.69
C ASP A 346 5.14 -2.95 17.35
N TRP A 347 4.20 -2.00 17.37
CA TRP A 347 3.72 -1.29 16.20
C TRP A 347 4.83 -0.32 15.72
N PRO A 348 5.35 -0.45 14.49
CA PRO A 348 6.41 0.42 14.00
C PRO A 348 5.89 1.83 13.75
N GLU A 349 6.70 2.86 14.00
CA GLU A 349 6.32 4.24 13.71
C GLU A 349 6.60 4.58 12.25
N LEU A 350 7.69 4.02 11.72
CA LEU A 350 8.18 4.24 10.37
C LEU A 350 8.40 2.91 9.65
N GLU A 351 8.17 2.96 8.34
CA GLU A 351 8.69 2.02 7.36
C GLU A 351 9.62 2.76 6.42
N TYR A 352 10.67 2.09 6.00
CA TYR A 352 11.56 2.55 4.96
C TYR A 352 11.57 1.59 3.80
N ILE A 353 11.59 2.14 2.60
CA ILE A 353 11.64 1.39 1.35
C ILE A 353 12.87 1.87 0.59
N VAL A 354 13.72 0.94 0.18
CA VAL A 354 14.85 1.30 -0.69
C VAL A 354 14.42 1.14 -2.15
N LEU A 355 14.60 2.20 -2.93
CA LEU A 355 14.23 2.25 -4.34
C LEU A 355 15.42 2.74 -5.16
N ALA A 356 15.31 2.57 -6.48
CA ALA A 356 16.33 3.04 -7.41
C ALA A 356 15.66 3.51 -8.71
N TYR A 357 16.13 4.61 -9.26
CA TYR A 357 15.56 5.27 -10.43
C TYR A 357 16.61 5.45 -11.54
N PRO A 358 16.20 5.53 -12.81
CA PRO A 358 17.12 5.88 -13.88
C PRO A 358 17.77 7.25 -13.62
N ASN A 359 18.97 7.45 -14.15
CA ASN A 359 19.60 8.76 -14.08
C ASN A 359 18.83 9.79 -14.92
N THR A 360 18.98 11.07 -14.58
CA THR A 360 18.54 12.18 -15.44
C THR A 360 19.64 12.50 -16.46
N PRO A 361 19.33 12.70 -17.75
CA PRO A 361 20.33 13.07 -18.75
C PRO A 361 21.18 14.28 -18.33
N GLY A 362 22.49 14.15 -18.40
CA GLY A 362 23.45 15.22 -18.05
C GLY A 362 23.92 15.23 -16.59
N ALA A 363 23.41 14.35 -15.72
CA ALA A 363 23.93 14.22 -14.36
C ALA A 363 25.17 13.31 -14.30
N ASN A 364 26.13 13.65 -13.41
CA ASN A 364 27.39 12.93 -13.23
C ASN A 364 27.26 11.51 -12.60
N ALA A 365 26.07 11.13 -12.15
CA ALA A 365 25.80 9.82 -11.55
C ALA A 365 25.49 8.76 -12.63
N THR A 366 25.67 7.48 -12.31
CA THR A 366 25.23 6.39 -13.20
C THR A 366 23.73 6.17 -13.09
N THR A 367 23.21 6.19 -11.87
CA THR A 367 21.78 6.09 -11.55
C THR A 367 21.44 6.90 -10.29
N VAL A 368 20.18 6.86 -9.86
CA VAL A 368 19.73 7.48 -8.60
C VAL A 368 19.29 6.40 -7.63
N GLY A 369 19.80 6.45 -6.40
CA GLY A 369 19.30 5.64 -5.28
C GLY A 369 18.33 6.46 -4.43
N ALA A 370 17.38 5.78 -3.81
CA ALA A 370 16.37 6.39 -2.96
C ALA A 370 16.22 5.62 -1.65
N MET A 371 16.31 6.36 -0.54
CA MET A 371 15.86 5.88 0.76
C MET A 371 14.57 6.62 1.09
N SER A 372 13.48 5.90 0.99
CA SER A 372 12.15 6.45 1.15
C SER A 372 11.63 6.16 2.55
N GLY A 373 10.83 7.06 3.09
CA GLY A 373 10.19 6.89 4.40
C GLY A 373 8.68 6.97 4.26
N THR A 374 7.97 6.17 5.07
CA THR A 374 6.53 6.25 5.21
C THR A 374 6.11 6.05 6.67
N ILE A 375 5.11 6.81 7.12
CA ILE A 375 4.59 6.69 8.49
C ILE A 375 3.61 5.53 8.60
N GLN A 376 3.79 4.69 9.62
CA GLN A 376 2.97 3.50 9.89
C GLN A 376 1.92 3.75 10.98
N ALA A 377 2.02 4.88 11.69
CA ALA A 377 1.06 5.31 12.71
C ALA A 377 0.56 6.74 12.42
N PRO A 378 -0.17 6.96 11.30
CA PRO A 378 -0.70 8.29 10.97
C PRO A 378 -1.81 8.70 11.94
N PHE A 379 -1.81 9.97 12.34
CA PHE A 379 -2.84 10.61 13.18
C PHE A 379 -3.80 11.48 12.38
N SER A 380 -3.37 11.98 11.23
CA SER A 380 -4.26 12.63 10.26
C SER A 380 -5.42 11.71 9.86
N ARG A 381 -6.60 12.29 9.64
CA ARG A 381 -7.78 11.58 9.14
C ARG A 381 -8.40 12.32 7.98
N GLY A 382 -8.67 11.57 6.92
CA GLY A 382 -9.40 12.04 5.76
C GLY A 382 -10.87 11.63 5.77
N ASN A 383 -11.54 11.89 4.65
CA ASN A 383 -12.87 11.37 4.36
C ASN A 383 -13.10 11.17 2.85
N VAL A 384 -14.16 10.43 2.55
CA VAL A 384 -14.72 10.23 1.23
C VAL A 384 -16.19 10.62 1.28
N THR A 385 -16.63 11.47 0.35
CA THR A 385 -18.04 11.86 0.23
C THR A 385 -18.49 11.83 -1.24
N ILE A 386 -19.75 12.16 -1.49
CA ILE A 386 -20.36 12.16 -2.83
C ILE A 386 -20.69 13.57 -3.28
N SER A 387 -20.59 13.81 -4.59
CA SER A 387 -21.00 15.05 -5.24
C SER A 387 -22.39 14.99 -5.88
N SER A 388 -22.93 13.78 -6.05
CA SER A 388 -24.24 13.52 -6.65
C SER A 388 -24.81 12.17 -6.16
N SER A 389 -26.04 11.85 -6.58
CA SER A 389 -26.70 10.56 -6.35
C SER A 389 -26.29 9.45 -7.32
N SER A 390 -25.20 9.63 -8.10
CA SER A 390 -24.77 8.73 -9.17
C SER A 390 -23.43 8.05 -8.85
N MET A 391 -23.31 6.77 -9.20
CA MET A 391 -22.02 6.06 -9.17
C MET A 391 -21.14 6.35 -10.38
N LEU A 392 -21.65 7.04 -11.40
CA LEU A 392 -20.87 7.46 -12.56
C LEU A 392 -19.99 8.69 -12.27
N ASP A 393 -20.38 9.48 -11.28
CA ASP A 393 -19.57 10.58 -10.78
C ASP A 393 -18.52 10.05 -9.80
N PRO A 394 -17.24 10.47 -9.89
CA PRO A 394 -16.22 9.99 -8.99
C PRO A 394 -16.47 10.48 -7.55
N PRO A 395 -16.09 9.69 -6.53
CA PRO A 395 -16.21 10.14 -5.15
C PRO A 395 -15.26 11.32 -4.89
N LEU A 396 -15.67 12.21 -3.98
CA LEU A 396 -14.83 13.30 -3.48
C LEU A 396 -13.92 12.74 -2.38
N ILE A 397 -12.60 12.78 -2.60
CA ILE A 397 -11.61 12.15 -1.71
C ILE A 397 -10.74 13.23 -1.07
N ASN A 398 -10.80 13.35 0.25
CA ASN A 398 -9.86 14.15 1.02
C ASN A 398 -8.99 13.23 1.87
N MET A 399 -7.69 13.11 1.56
CA MET A 399 -6.78 12.24 2.31
C MET A 399 -6.50 12.75 3.73
N GLY A 400 -6.66 14.05 3.97
CA GLY A 400 -6.38 14.67 5.25
C GLY A 400 -4.89 14.73 5.60
N TRP A 401 -3.98 14.45 4.65
CA TRP A 401 -2.55 14.38 4.94
C TRP A 401 -1.99 15.63 5.60
N LEU A 402 -1.17 15.43 6.63
CA LEU A 402 -0.50 16.48 7.42
C LEU A 402 -1.47 17.43 8.16
N THR A 403 -2.74 17.04 8.35
CA THR A 403 -3.69 17.83 9.14
C THR A 403 -3.41 17.71 10.64
N ASP A 404 -2.87 16.57 11.09
CA ASP A 404 -2.33 16.44 12.44
C ASP A 404 -0.82 16.74 12.45
N PRO A 405 -0.33 17.67 13.31
CA PRO A 405 1.10 18.02 13.35
C PRO A 405 2.01 16.86 13.77
N ALA A 406 1.49 15.83 14.47
CA ALA A 406 2.28 14.67 14.86
C ALA A 406 2.86 13.93 13.64
N ASP A 407 2.10 13.85 12.54
CA ASP A 407 2.57 13.22 11.30
C ASP A 407 3.74 13.99 10.69
N GLY A 408 3.71 15.32 10.78
CA GLY A 408 4.82 16.17 10.32
C GLY A 408 6.09 15.93 11.13
N GLU A 409 5.97 15.83 12.46
CA GLU A 409 7.09 15.51 13.36
C GLU A 409 7.71 14.13 13.03
N LEU A 410 6.87 13.10 12.81
CA LEU A 410 7.31 11.76 12.43
C LEU A 410 8.03 11.75 11.07
N LEU A 411 7.47 12.43 10.05
CA LEU A 411 8.08 12.51 8.72
C LEU A 411 9.41 13.27 8.72
N VAL A 412 9.53 14.35 9.48
CA VAL A 412 10.81 15.08 9.64
C VAL A 412 11.87 14.16 10.25
N ALA A 413 11.52 13.38 11.28
CA ALA A 413 12.43 12.40 11.86
C ALA A 413 12.81 11.30 10.85
N ALA A 414 11.85 10.84 10.02
CA ALA A 414 12.11 9.87 8.96
C ALA A 414 13.11 10.41 7.91
N VAL A 415 12.96 11.68 7.47
CA VAL A 415 13.92 12.32 6.53
C VAL A 415 15.33 12.32 7.12
N LYS A 416 15.46 12.72 8.38
CA LYS A 416 16.76 12.71 9.09
C LYS A 416 17.32 11.29 9.21
N ARG A 417 16.48 10.28 9.40
CA ARG A 417 16.93 8.89 9.46
C ARG A 417 17.44 8.40 8.12
N CYS A 418 16.72 8.65 7.02
CA CYS A 418 17.20 8.34 5.68
C CYS A 418 18.55 9.02 5.39
N ARG A 419 18.73 10.27 5.83
CA ARG A 419 20.02 10.98 5.73
C ARG A 419 21.13 10.33 6.55
N GLN A 420 20.81 9.81 7.74
CA GLN A 420 21.78 9.07 8.55
C GLN A 420 22.26 7.81 7.83
N ALA A 421 21.36 7.05 7.19
CA ALA A 421 21.73 5.89 6.40
C ALA A 421 22.57 6.29 5.18
N TRP A 422 22.19 7.35 4.45
CA TRP A 422 22.99 7.91 3.35
C TRP A 422 24.38 8.42 3.74
N ALA A 423 24.58 8.80 5.00
CA ALA A 423 25.85 9.29 5.53
C ALA A 423 26.78 8.16 6.01
N SER A 424 26.31 6.91 6.02
CA SER A 424 27.09 5.77 6.48
C SER A 424 28.33 5.48 5.62
N ASP A 425 29.38 4.96 6.25
CA ASP A 425 30.64 4.62 5.58
C ASP A 425 30.46 3.56 4.48
N VAL A 426 29.50 2.65 4.66
CA VAL A 426 29.23 1.57 3.70
C VAL A 426 28.70 2.08 2.35
N LEU A 427 28.13 3.30 2.31
CA LEU A 427 27.62 3.91 1.07
C LEU A 427 28.61 4.86 0.39
N LYS A 428 29.71 5.23 1.07
CA LYS A 428 30.75 6.09 0.48
C LYS A 428 31.27 5.61 -0.89
N PRO A 429 31.49 4.30 -1.13
CA PRO A 429 31.99 3.84 -2.43
C PRO A 429 31.03 4.05 -3.60
N ILE A 430 29.72 4.12 -3.32
CA ILE A 430 28.71 4.19 -4.38
C ILE A 430 28.10 5.58 -4.57
N LYS A 431 28.14 6.44 -3.56
CA LYS A 431 27.51 7.76 -3.60
C LYS A 431 28.27 8.72 -4.51
N VAL A 432 27.54 9.46 -5.35
CA VAL A 432 28.07 10.43 -6.31
C VAL A 432 27.42 11.79 -6.08
N GLY A 433 28.25 12.79 -5.78
CA GLY A 433 27.80 14.18 -5.63
C GLY A 433 26.99 14.45 -4.35
N PRO A 434 26.42 15.66 -4.24
CA PRO A 434 25.56 16.05 -3.13
C PRO A 434 24.20 15.32 -3.16
N GLU A 435 23.44 15.45 -2.08
CA GLU A 435 22.04 15.01 -2.01
C GLU A 435 21.21 15.69 -3.13
N ILE A 436 20.36 14.92 -3.81
CA ILE A 436 19.51 15.40 -4.91
C ILE A 436 18.19 15.94 -4.35
N LEU A 437 17.49 15.14 -3.52
CA LEU A 437 16.28 15.53 -2.81
C LEU A 437 16.38 15.09 -1.35
N PRO A 438 15.95 15.91 -0.38
CA PRO A 438 15.47 17.29 -0.53
C PRO A 438 16.54 18.31 -0.97
N GLY A 439 17.83 17.96 -0.86
CA GLY A 439 18.95 18.81 -1.25
C GLY A 439 19.64 19.48 -0.06
N PRO A 440 20.87 20.00 -0.27
CA PRO A 440 21.74 20.47 0.79
C PRO A 440 21.21 21.69 1.55
N ASP A 441 20.28 22.46 0.98
CA ASP A 441 19.75 23.67 1.62
C ASP A 441 18.59 23.40 2.60
N VAL A 442 17.99 22.21 2.54
CA VAL A 442 16.85 21.83 3.40
C VAL A 442 17.37 21.15 4.66
N GLN A 443 17.68 21.90 5.72
CA GLN A 443 18.36 21.36 6.89
C GLN A 443 17.52 21.34 8.17
N SER A 444 16.83 22.44 8.49
CA SER A 444 16.07 22.53 9.74
C SER A 444 14.77 21.72 9.68
N ASP A 445 14.20 21.40 10.84
CA ASP A 445 12.90 20.70 10.93
C ASP A 445 11.80 21.46 10.19
N ALA A 446 11.86 22.80 10.25
CA ALA A 446 10.94 23.67 9.53
C ALA A 446 11.13 23.59 8.02
N ASP A 447 12.37 23.62 7.52
CA ASP A 447 12.66 23.51 6.08
C ASP A 447 12.20 22.15 5.55
N ILE A 448 12.51 21.07 6.29
CA ILE A 448 12.11 19.70 5.94
C ILE A 448 10.59 19.60 5.88
N LEU A 449 9.87 20.15 6.86
CA LEU A 449 8.40 20.12 6.86
C LEU A 449 7.81 20.92 5.68
N VAL A 450 8.35 22.11 5.37
CA VAL A 450 7.93 22.91 4.21
C VAL A 450 8.13 22.12 2.92
N TRP A 451 9.28 21.46 2.76
CA TRP A 451 9.55 20.61 1.61
C TRP A 451 8.59 19.41 1.54
N LEU A 452 8.38 18.69 2.64
CA LEU A 452 7.48 17.53 2.72
C LEU A 452 6.07 17.87 2.22
N ARG A 453 5.51 19.02 2.61
CA ARG A 453 4.18 19.45 2.14
C ARG A 453 4.07 19.50 0.60
N GLY A 454 5.17 19.81 -0.09
CA GLY A 454 5.25 19.87 -1.54
C GLY A 454 5.47 18.52 -2.24
N VAL A 455 5.94 17.49 -1.53
CA VAL A 455 6.40 16.24 -2.16
C VAL A 455 5.72 14.97 -1.67
N VAL A 456 5.07 14.99 -0.49
CA VAL A 456 4.48 13.76 0.06
C VAL A 456 3.52 13.09 -0.92
N ALA A 457 3.52 11.77 -0.93
CA ALA A 457 2.83 10.92 -1.89
C ALA A 457 2.19 9.72 -1.16
N PRO A 458 1.28 8.97 -1.81
CA PRO A 458 0.73 7.75 -1.23
C PRO A 458 1.69 6.57 -1.44
N VAL A 459 1.60 5.57 -0.57
CA VAL A 459 2.03 4.19 -0.86
C VAL A 459 0.83 3.29 -1.20
N TRP A 460 -0.33 3.90 -1.50
CA TRP A 460 -1.57 3.26 -1.94
C TRP A 460 -2.16 2.27 -0.92
N HIS A 461 -2.09 2.57 0.38
CA HIS A 461 -2.69 1.79 1.46
C HIS A 461 -3.89 2.47 2.16
N PRO A 462 -4.82 3.11 1.43
CA PRO A 462 -5.95 3.79 2.06
C PRO A 462 -6.93 2.77 2.65
N SER A 463 -7.48 3.09 3.83
CA SER A 463 -8.36 2.21 4.59
C SER A 463 -9.40 2.96 5.43
N SER A 464 -10.24 2.20 6.14
CA SER A 464 -11.08 2.65 7.26
C SER A 464 -12.30 3.54 6.96
N THR A 465 -12.65 3.79 5.70
CA THR A 465 -13.86 4.57 5.33
C THR A 465 -15.20 3.89 5.62
N CYS A 466 -15.18 2.57 5.79
CA CYS A 466 -16.29 1.78 6.33
C CYS A 466 -15.76 1.00 7.55
N SER A 467 -15.36 1.72 8.59
CA SER A 467 -14.70 1.13 9.77
C SER A 467 -15.60 0.09 10.47
N MET A 468 -14.99 -1.05 10.84
CA MET A 468 -15.61 -1.96 11.80
C MET A 468 -15.72 -1.26 13.15
N GLY A 469 -16.79 -1.56 13.91
CA GLY A 469 -17.05 -0.91 15.19
C GLY A 469 -17.92 -1.77 16.09
N LYS A 470 -18.15 -1.28 17.31
CA LYS A 470 -19.03 -1.95 18.27
C LYS A 470 -20.48 -1.76 17.86
N LYS A 471 -21.30 -2.78 18.08
CA LYS A 471 -22.75 -2.70 17.84
C LYS A 471 -23.37 -1.56 18.66
N GLY A 472 -24.11 -0.68 18.00
CA GLY A 472 -24.90 0.38 18.64
C GLY A 472 -24.16 1.68 18.97
N LEU A 473 -22.96 1.88 18.39
CA LEU A 473 -22.24 3.16 18.43
C LEU A 473 -22.31 3.90 17.10
#